data_AF-A0A6N8AQU4-F1
#
_entry.id   AF-A0A6N8AQU4-F1
#
_cell.length_a   1.000
_cell.length_b   1.000
_cell.length_c   1.000
_cell.angle_alpha   90.00
_cell.angle_beta   90.00
_cell.angle_gamma   90.00
#
_symmetry.space_group_name_H-M   'P 1'
#
loop_
_entity.id
_entity.type
_entity.pdbx_description
1 polymer ?
#
loop_
_entity_poly.entity_id
_entity_poly.type
_entity_poly.pdbx_seq_one_letter_code
_entity_poly.pdbx_strand_id
1 'polypeptide(L)'
;MSINKLLIAMALGLALAACSKQEAAQDAAASANEAATDAQAAADQAAAAGAETADAAQAAADTAATAADAAGDAAAAAAGAATDAAAGAAADTAKAAEDVADKAKDAAEEAKK
;
A
#
# COMPACT_ATOMS: atom_id res chain seq x y z
N MET A 1 41.22 -12.28 18.89
CA MET A 1 40.05 -11.55 19.44
C MET A 1 39.41 -10.60 18.41
N SER A 2 39.39 -10.98 17.12
CA SER A 2 38.96 -10.07 16.03
C SER A 2 37.70 -10.56 15.29
N ILE A 3 37.26 -11.79 15.55
CA ILE A 3 36.09 -12.42 14.89
C ILE A 3 34.75 -11.95 15.48
N ASN A 4 34.67 -11.66 16.78
CA ASN A 4 33.44 -11.14 17.38
C ASN A 4 33.08 -9.71 16.92
N LYS A 5 34.05 -8.90 16.49
CA LYS A 5 33.78 -7.53 16.03
C LYS A 5 33.23 -7.48 14.60
N LEU A 6 33.63 -8.43 13.75
CA LEU A 6 33.10 -8.55 12.38
C LEU A 6 31.64 -9.04 12.38
N LEU A 7 31.29 -9.97 13.27
CA LEU A 7 29.91 -10.44 13.41
C LEU A 7 28.97 -9.35 13.94
N ILE A 8 29.43 -8.55 14.91
CA ILE A 8 28.64 -7.43 15.46
C ILE A 8 28.52 -6.29 14.43
N ALA A 9 29.56 -5.99 13.65
CA ALA A 9 29.49 -4.98 12.60
C ALA A 9 28.59 -5.40 11.42
N MET A 10 28.60 -6.68 11.04
CA MET A 10 27.67 -7.23 10.04
C MET A 10 26.22 -7.27 10.57
N ALA A 11 26.02 -7.58 11.85
CA ALA A 11 24.70 -7.54 12.47
C ALA A 11 24.13 -6.12 12.57
N LEU A 12 24.95 -5.10 12.89
CA LEU A 12 24.52 -3.70 12.85
C LEU A 12 24.30 -3.19 11.42
N GLY A 13 25.11 -3.63 10.45
CA GLY A 13 24.95 -3.26 9.05
C GLY A 13 23.68 -3.83 8.42
N LEU A 14 23.28 -5.04 8.80
CA LEU A 14 22.02 -5.64 8.38
C LEU A 14 20.82 -5.04 9.12
N ALA A 15 20.97 -4.65 10.39
CA ALA A 15 19.92 -3.96 11.14
C ALA A 15 19.58 -2.59 10.52
N LEU A 16 20.58 -1.82 10.08
CA LEU A 16 20.36 -0.51 9.44
C LEU A 16 19.71 -0.65 8.04
N ALA A 17 20.10 -1.68 7.28
CA ALA A 17 19.48 -1.98 5.99
C ALA A 17 18.07 -2.58 6.12
N ALA A 18 17.78 -3.31 7.20
CA ALA A 18 16.44 -3.82 7.50
C ALA A 18 15.50 -2.69 7.95
N CYS A 19 16.00 -1.72 8.73
CA CYS A 19 15.22 -0.52 9.10
C CYS A 19 14.80 0.29 7.86
N SER A 20 15.71 0.62 6.93
CA SER A 20 15.32 1.37 5.72
C SER A 20 14.35 0.63 4.79
N LYS A 21 14.40 -0.71 4.78
CA LYS A 21 13.47 -1.51 3.94
C LYS A 21 12.08 -1.61 4.54
N GLN A 22 11.99 -1.68 5.87
CA GLN A 22 10.72 -1.62 6.57
C GLN A 22 10.03 -0.26 6.35
N GLU A 23 10.80 0.83 6.41
CA GLU A 23 10.29 2.16 6.07
C GLU A 23 9.75 2.22 4.63
N ALA A 24 10.45 1.68 3.64
CA ALA A 24 9.98 1.71 2.25
C ALA A 24 8.68 0.91 2.02
N ALA A 25 8.55 -0.27 2.65
CA ALA A 25 7.32 -1.07 2.53
C ALA A 25 6.14 -0.43 3.26
N GLN A 26 6.39 0.21 4.41
CA GLN A 26 5.37 0.96 5.16
C GLN A 26 4.94 2.23 4.42
N ASP A 27 5.88 2.94 3.80
CA ASP A 27 5.61 4.13 2.99
C ASP A 27 4.76 3.76 1.75
N ALA A 28 5.10 2.67 1.06
CA ALA A 28 4.29 2.18 -0.05
C ALA A 28 2.87 1.78 0.37
N ALA A 29 2.72 1.10 1.53
CA ALA A 29 1.39 0.79 2.08
C ALA A 29 0.61 2.05 2.48
N ALA A 30 1.29 3.07 3.02
CA ALA A 30 0.68 4.35 3.34
C ALA A 30 0.17 5.07 2.09
N SER A 31 0.97 5.12 1.02
CA SER A 31 0.55 5.69 -0.27
C SER A 31 -0.65 4.95 -0.87
N ALA A 32 -0.67 3.62 -0.80
CA ALA A 32 -1.83 2.83 -1.22
C ALA A 32 -3.11 3.17 -0.41
N ASN A 33 -2.97 3.38 0.89
CA ASN A 33 -4.09 3.78 1.76
C ASN A 33 -4.58 5.20 1.47
N GLU A 34 -3.66 6.11 1.16
CA GLU A 34 -3.98 7.48 0.73
C GLU A 34 -4.73 7.46 -0.60
N ALA A 35 -4.28 6.67 -1.58
CA ALA A 35 -4.97 6.48 -2.86
C ALA A 35 -6.37 5.87 -2.69
N ALA A 36 -6.52 4.85 -1.82
CA ALA A 36 -7.83 4.27 -1.51
C ALA A 36 -8.77 5.29 -0.87
N THR A 37 -8.26 6.16 0.02
CA THR A 37 -9.02 7.25 0.63
C THR A 37 -9.48 8.26 -0.42
N ASP A 38 -8.62 8.61 -1.37
CA ASP A 38 -8.95 9.49 -2.49
C ASP A 38 -10.04 8.89 -3.40
N ALA A 39 -9.96 7.59 -3.68
CA ALA A 39 -10.99 6.87 -4.44
C ALA A 39 -12.34 6.90 -3.71
N GLN A 40 -12.34 6.75 -2.38
CA GLN A 40 -13.55 6.83 -1.57
C GLN A 40 -14.15 8.23 -1.55
N ALA A 41 -13.31 9.26 -1.43
CA ALA A 41 -13.76 10.65 -1.56
C ALA A 41 -14.35 10.95 -2.94
N ALA A 42 -13.82 10.34 -4.01
CA ALA A 42 -14.38 10.47 -5.35
C ALA A 42 -15.75 9.78 -5.48
N ALA A 43 -15.90 8.58 -4.92
CA ALA A 43 -17.15 7.84 -4.87
C ALA A 43 -18.23 8.60 -4.07
N ASP A 44 -17.90 9.12 -2.89
CA ASP A 44 -18.81 9.91 -2.07
C ASP A 44 -19.29 11.18 -2.79
N GLN A 45 -18.42 11.83 -3.57
CA GLN A 45 -18.81 12.95 -4.42
C GLN A 45 -19.75 12.53 -5.56
N ALA A 46 -19.53 11.36 -6.17
CA ALA A 46 -20.43 10.84 -7.21
C ALA A 46 -21.82 10.54 -6.62
N ALA A 47 -21.87 9.95 -5.42
CA ALA A 47 -23.11 9.74 -4.68
C ALA A 47 -23.81 11.06 -4.33
N ALA A 48 -23.07 12.07 -3.84
CA ALA A 48 -23.61 13.39 -3.54
C ALA A 48 -24.13 14.13 -4.77
N ALA A 49 -23.53 13.90 -5.94
CA ALA A 49 -24.00 14.41 -7.22
C ALA A 49 -25.23 13.67 -7.78
N GLY A 50 -25.63 12.55 -7.16
CA GLY A 50 -26.73 11.72 -7.61
C GLY A 50 -26.42 10.91 -8.87
N ALA A 51 -25.14 10.56 -9.10
CA ALA A 51 -24.74 9.72 -10.22
C ALA A 51 -25.46 8.36 -10.18
N GLU A 52 -26.01 7.91 -11.31
CA GLU A 52 -26.69 6.61 -11.40
C GLU A 52 -25.75 5.43 -11.07
N THR A 53 -24.44 5.61 -11.24
CA THR A 53 -23.41 4.61 -10.96
C THR A 53 -22.68 4.82 -9.63
N ALA A 54 -23.24 5.64 -8.72
CA ALA A 54 -22.67 5.89 -7.40
C ALA A 54 -22.39 4.61 -6.60
N ASP A 55 -23.31 3.62 -6.61
CA ASP A 55 -23.11 2.34 -5.93
C ASP A 55 -21.91 1.56 -6.50
N ALA A 56 -21.69 1.63 -7.81
CA ALA A 56 -20.55 0.98 -8.46
C ALA A 56 -19.23 1.68 -8.12
N ALA A 57 -19.24 3.01 -8.03
CA ALA A 57 -18.10 3.79 -7.56
C ALA A 57 -17.77 3.47 -6.10
N GLN A 58 -18.78 3.34 -5.23
CA GLN A 58 -18.62 2.94 -3.83
C GLN A 58 -17.98 1.55 -3.71
N ALA A 59 -18.49 0.57 -4.48
CA ALA A 59 -17.93 -0.79 -4.49
C ALA A 59 -16.48 -0.84 -5.01
N ALA A 60 -16.14 0.03 -5.97
CA ALA A 60 -14.77 0.15 -6.46
C ALA A 60 -13.84 0.74 -5.38
N ALA A 61 -14.29 1.77 -4.66
CA ALA A 61 -13.56 2.34 -3.53
C ALA A 61 -13.38 1.32 -2.39
N ASP A 62 -14.40 0.52 -2.05
CA ASP A 62 -14.29 -0.55 -1.06
C ASP A 62 -13.25 -1.61 -1.47
N THR A 63 -13.16 -1.90 -2.78
CA THR A 63 -12.14 -2.80 -3.33
C THR A 63 -10.74 -2.20 -3.20
N ALA A 64 -10.59 -0.90 -3.43
CA ALA A 64 -9.34 -0.18 -3.22
C ALA A 64 -8.91 -0.19 -1.75
N ALA A 65 -9.84 0.04 -0.81
CA ALA A 65 -9.57 -0.06 0.63
C ALA A 65 -9.10 -1.46 1.02
N THR A 66 -9.78 -2.51 0.53
CA THR A 66 -9.36 -3.91 0.77
C THR A 66 -7.95 -4.19 0.21
N ALA A 67 -7.61 -3.63 -0.95
CA ALA A 67 -6.28 -3.79 -1.52
C ALA A 67 -5.20 -3.04 -0.72
N ALA A 68 -5.51 -1.84 -0.20
CA ALA A 68 -4.63 -1.09 0.68
C ALA A 68 -4.38 -1.81 2.01
N ASP A 69 -5.42 -2.40 2.61
CA ASP A 69 -5.29 -3.25 3.80
C ASP A 69 -4.34 -4.44 3.54
N ALA A 70 -4.49 -5.10 2.39
CA ALA A 70 -3.61 -6.20 1.99
C ALA A 70 -2.15 -5.74 1.79
N ALA A 71 -1.92 -4.52 1.30
CA ALA A 71 -0.60 -3.92 1.21
C ALA A 71 0.01 -3.65 2.60
N GLY A 72 -0.81 -3.19 3.56
CA GLY A 72 -0.41 -3.03 4.97
C GLY A 72 0.00 -4.36 5.61
N ASP A 73 -0.79 -5.41 5.40
CA ASP A 73 -0.48 -6.75 5.89
C ASP A 73 0.81 -7.31 5.24
N ALA A 74 1.00 -7.09 3.94
CA ALA A 74 2.21 -7.50 3.24
C ALA A 74 3.45 -6.75 3.77
N ALA A 75 3.33 -5.45 4.05
CA ALA A 75 4.40 -4.66 4.66
C ALA A 75 4.76 -5.16 6.08
N ALA A 76 3.75 -5.50 6.90
CA ALA A 76 3.96 -6.08 8.23
C ALA A 76 4.63 -7.47 8.14
N ALA A 77 4.22 -8.30 7.20
CA ALA A 77 4.84 -9.60 6.94
C ALA A 77 6.29 -9.46 6.46
N ALA A 78 6.58 -8.49 5.60
CA ALA A 78 7.93 -8.18 5.14
C ALA A 78 8.85 -7.72 6.27
N ALA A 79 8.34 -6.90 7.18
CA ALA A 79 9.06 -6.48 8.39
C ALA A 79 9.43 -7.68 9.28
N GLY A 80 8.51 -8.64 9.45
CA GLY A 80 8.75 -9.85 10.24
C GLY A 80 9.72 -10.83 9.58
N ALA A 81 9.73 -10.93 8.25
CA ALA A 81 10.58 -11.85 7.50
C ALA A 81 12.02 -11.33 7.31
N ALA A 82 12.22 -10.01 7.26
CA ALA A 82 13.52 -9.36 7.04
C ALA A 82 14.28 -9.87 5.80
N THR A 83 13.56 -10.19 4.71
CA THR A 83 14.15 -10.63 3.42
C THR A 83 13.80 -9.68 2.29
N ASP A 84 14.69 -9.57 1.29
CA ASP A 84 14.47 -8.75 0.10
C ASP A 84 13.27 -9.23 -0.73
N ALA A 85 13.05 -10.55 -0.79
CA ALA A 85 11.91 -11.13 -1.50
C ALA A 85 10.57 -10.72 -0.86
N ALA A 86 10.49 -10.68 0.48
CA ALA A 86 9.29 -10.24 1.17
C ALA A 86 9.04 -8.73 0.99
N ALA A 87 10.11 -7.92 1.03
CA ALA A 87 10.01 -6.48 0.74
C ALA A 87 9.54 -6.20 -0.70
N GLY A 88 10.05 -6.95 -1.68
CA GLY A 88 9.60 -6.86 -3.07
C GLY A 88 8.12 -7.22 -3.22
N ALA A 89 7.68 -8.33 -2.62
CA ALA A 89 6.27 -8.74 -2.66
C ALA A 89 5.33 -7.71 -2.00
N ALA A 90 5.76 -7.07 -0.90
CA ALA A 90 5.01 -6.00 -0.26
C ALA A 90 4.89 -4.76 -1.16
N ALA A 91 5.99 -4.36 -1.81
CA ALA A 91 5.98 -3.25 -2.76
C ALA A 91 5.08 -3.54 -3.98
N ASP A 92 5.13 -4.76 -4.53
CA ASP A 92 4.25 -5.18 -5.63
C ASP A 92 2.76 -5.16 -5.21
N THR A 93 2.47 -5.57 -3.97
CA THR A 93 1.11 -5.53 -3.42
C THR A 93 0.61 -4.09 -3.24
N ALA A 94 1.45 -3.22 -2.69
CA ALA A 94 1.15 -1.80 -2.55
C ALA A 94 0.87 -1.13 -3.91
N LYS A 95 1.71 -1.42 -4.91
CA LYS A 95 1.50 -0.91 -6.26
C LYS A 95 0.21 -1.41 -6.90
N ALA A 96 -0.12 -2.69 -6.71
CA ALA A 96 -1.39 -3.24 -7.18
C ALA A 96 -2.59 -2.56 -6.50
N ALA A 97 -2.46 -2.20 -5.21
CA ALA A 97 -3.48 -1.46 -4.49
C ALA A 97 -3.65 -0.03 -5.01
N GLU A 98 -2.56 0.69 -5.27
CA GLU A 98 -2.59 2.01 -5.94
C GLU A 98 -3.29 1.92 -7.31
N ASP A 99 -2.92 0.93 -8.14
CA ASP A 99 -3.52 0.75 -9.47
C ASP A 99 -5.04 0.46 -9.39
N VAL A 100 -5.50 -0.21 -8.32
CA VAL A 100 -6.93 -0.46 -8.07
C VAL A 100 -7.62 0.83 -7.60
N ALA A 101 -6.99 1.58 -6.71
CA ALA A 101 -7.50 2.86 -6.22
C ALA A 101 -7.64 3.90 -7.36
N ASP A 102 -6.63 4.01 -8.22
CA ASP A 102 -6.68 4.90 -9.39
C ASP A 102 -7.83 4.52 -10.32
N LYS A 103 -8.03 3.23 -10.62
CA LYS A 103 -9.17 2.78 -11.42
C LYS A 103 -10.51 3.06 -10.75
N ALA A 104 -10.60 2.89 -9.44
CA ALA A 104 -11.80 3.19 -8.69
C ALA A 104 -12.14 4.69 -8.73
N LYS A 105 -11.12 5.54 -8.56
CA LYS A 105 -11.24 7.00 -8.69
C LYS A 105 -11.66 7.39 -10.11
N ASP A 106 -11.01 6.86 -11.14
CA ASP A 106 -11.35 7.15 -12.54
C ASP A 106 -12.80 6.74 -12.85
N ALA A 107 -13.24 5.57 -12.37
CA ALA A 107 -14.62 5.13 -12.52
C ALA A 107 -15.62 6.07 -11.81
N ALA A 108 -15.27 6.56 -10.62
CA ALA A 108 -16.08 7.53 -9.89
C ALA A 108 -16.12 8.91 -10.56
N GLU A 109 -15.03 9.35 -11.19
CA GLU A 109 -14.98 10.61 -11.95
C GLU A 109 -15.77 10.51 -13.27
N GLU A 110 -15.67 9.37 -13.98
CA GLU A 110 -16.49 9.10 -15.18
C GLU A 110 -17.99 9.06 -14.84
N ALA A 111 -18.35 8.55 -13.67
CA ALA A 111 -19.74 8.52 -13.18
C ALA A 111 -20.35 9.92 -12.95
N LYS A 112 -19.53 10.96 -12.76
CA LYS A 112 -19.98 12.34 -12.54
C LYS A 112 -20.24 13.11 -13.84
N LYS A 113 -19.83 12.59 -15.00
CA LYS A 113 -19.99 13.24 -16.31
C LYS A 113 -21.37 13.02 -16.89
#